data_AF-A0A2N6APP6-F1
#
_entry.id   AF-A0A2N6APP6-F1
#
_cell.length_a   1.000
_cell.length_b   1.000
_cell.length_c   1.000
_cell.angle_alpha   90.00
_cell.angle_beta   90.00
_cell.angle_gamma   90.00
#
_symmetry.space_group_name_H-M   'P 1'
#
loop_
_entity.id
_entity.type
_entity.pdbx_description
1 polymer ?
#
loop_
_entity_poly.entity_id
_entity_poly.type
_entity_poly.pdbx_seq_one_letter_code
_entity_poly.pdbx_strand_id
1 'polypeptide(L)'
;MPLHFVFYGMRYQQTPISRLSKAAKFLVSDGNWHPFMEEAGVFYRVQGKIVQRVRIEGGEAESLLQLFDNFPPLPSRVLKEGFREELHFTIEDDHYLLNGMLVRAYVGWDLLAMAAADLGVRLSFLGGNSLQCAILMEEWNTEQIIRTLLLAKAFSQVAAQLAVDAREGVPHIKSEISGLLRTAHEMQMEHIDLEKLRTKRQAQSQGKLFD
;
A
#
# COMPACT_ATOMS: atom_id res chain seq x y z
N MET A 1 30.52 17.28 12.05
CA MET A 1 29.21 17.94 11.90
C MET A 1 28.19 16.85 11.66
N PRO A 2 27.11 16.71 12.45
CA PRO A 2 26.13 15.68 12.19
C PRO A 2 25.33 16.10 10.95
N LEU A 3 25.39 15.29 9.90
CA LEU A 3 24.52 15.41 8.74
C LEU A 3 23.09 15.23 9.25
N HIS A 4 22.28 16.29 9.14
CA HIS A 4 20.84 16.19 9.22
C HIS A 4 20.38 15.31 8.06
N PHE A 5 20.18 14.02 8.30
CA PHE A 5 19.46 13.16 7.38
C PHE A 5 18.01 13.64 7.37
N VAL A 6 17.65 14.40 6.34
CA VAL A 6 16.26 14.68 6.03
C VAL A 6 15.65 13.32 5.67
N PHE A 7 14.73 12.85 6.50
CA PHE A 7 14.08 11.56 6.29
C PHE A 7 13.23 11.65 5.01
N TYR A 8 13.49 10.75 4.06
CA TYR A 8 12.82 10.69 2.75
C TYR A 8 11.72 9.62 2.83
N GLY A 9 10.47 10.02 3.09
CA GLY A 9 9.34 9.10 3.19
C GLY A 9 8.22 9.43 2.21
N MET A 10 7.77 8.44 1.43
CA MET A 10 6.49 8.55 0.74
C MET A 10 5.38 8.00 1.65
N ARG A 11 4.31 8.77 1.84
CA ARG A 11 3.12 8.32 2.58
C ARG A 11 1.95 8.19 1.65
N TYR A 12 1.32 7.03 1.67
CA TYR A 12 0.08 6.78 0.95
C TYR A 12 -1.04 6.53 1.94
N GLN A 13 -2.17 7.19 1.73
CA GLN A 13 -3.34 7.08 2.58
C GLN A 13 -4.59 6.90 1.74
N GLN A 14 -5.54 6.12 2.25
CA GLN A 14 -6.86 5.98 1.63
C GLN A 14 -7.95 6.36 2.61
N THR A 15 -8.88 7.19 2.14
CA THR A 15 -10.03 7.62 2.93
C THR A 15 -11.32 7.42 2.14
N PRO A 16 -12.30 6.68 2.67
CA PRO A 16 -13.64 6.65 2.10
C PRO A 16 -14.25 8.05 2.06
N ILE A 17 -14.87 8.42 0.95
CA ILE A 17 -15.52 9.73 0.79
C ILE A 17 -16.57 9.98 1.88
N SER A 18 -17.26 8.92 2.35
CA SER A 18 -18.22 9.00 3.44
C SER A 18 -17.63 9.50 4.76
N ARG A 19 -16.31 9.39 4.97
CA ARG A 19 -15.60 9.89 6.15
C ARG A 19 -15.13 11.34 6.00
N LEU A 20 -15.22 11.93 4.81
CA LEU A 20 -14.75 13.29 4.51
C LEU A 20 -15.85 14.37 4.67
N SER A 21 -17.05 13.99 5.13
CA SER A 21 -18.16 14.89 5.44
C SER A 21 -18.38 15.98 4.38
N LYS A 22 -18.23 17.27 4.73
CA LYS A 22 -18.44 18.41 3.81
C LYS A 22 -17.27 18.63 2.84
N ALA A 23 -16.08 18.13 3.14
CA ALA A 23 -14.88 18.31 2.32
C ALA A 23 -14.97 17.53 0.99
N ALA A 24 -15.74 16.43 0.98
CA ALA A 24 -15.99 15.62 -0.21
C ALA A 24 -16.51 16.42 -1.42
N LYS A 25 -17.26 17.52 -1.18
CA LYS A 25 -17.85 18.36 -2.23
C LYS A 25 -16.83 19.16 -3.04
N PHE A 26 -15.61 19.32 -2.52
CA PHE A 26 -14.55 20.09 -3.15
C PHE A 26 -13.55 19.20 -3.90
N LEU A 27 -13.73 17.88 -3.86
CA LEU A 27 -12.83 16.95 -4.54
C LEU A 27 -13.22 16.81 -6.01
N VAL A 28 -12.22 16.85 -6.89
CA VAL A 28 -12.39 16.54 -8.31
C VAL A 28 -12.42 15.01 -8.47
N SER A 29 -13.49 14.50 -9.08
CA SER A 29 -13.74 13.06 -9.25
C SER A 29 -13.54 12.60 -10.70
N ASP A 30 -12.40 12.92 -11.28
CA ASP A 30 -12.02 12.57 -12.66
C ASP A 30 -11.03 11.39 -12.75
N GLY A 31 -10.58 10.88 -11.60
CA GLY A 31 -9.60 9.79 -11.50
C GLY A 31 -8.14 10.23 -11.61
N ASN A 32 -7.87 11.51 -11.89
CA ASN A 32 -6.53 12.06 -12.02
C ASN A 32 -5.97 12.52 -10.67
N TRP A 33 -4.65 12.69 -10.59
CA TRP A 33 -3.98 13.29 -9.44
C TRP A 33 -4.11 14.80 -9.46
N HIS A 34 -4.56 15.36 -8.35
CA HIS A 34 -4.70 16.79 -8.10
C HIS A 34 -3.83 17.20 -6.91
N PRO A 35 -3.17 18.36 -6.95
CA PRO A 35 -2.47 18.88 -5.79
C PRO A 35 -3.47 19.20 -4.67
N PHE A 36 -3.09 18.90 -3.43
CA PHE A 36 -3.87 19.29 -2.26
C PHE A 36 -3.51 20.74 -1.91
N MET A 37 -4.40 21.68 -2.23
CA MET A 37 -4.10 23.13 -2.38
C MET A 37 -3.34 23.80 -1.22
N GLU A 38 -3.40 23.24 -0.01
CA GLU A 38 -2.80 23.82 1.20
C GLU A 38 -1.46 23.17 1.59
N GLU A 39 -1.04 22.07 0.95
CA GLU A 39 0.16 21.31 1.34
C GLU A 39 1.05 20.97 0.13
N ALA A 40 2.26 21.54 0.10
CA ALA A 40 3.26 21.21 -0.91
C ALA A 40 3.67 19.72 -0.83
N GLY A 41 3.82 19.07 -1.98
CA GLY A 41 4.17 17.65 -2.08
C GLY A 41 3.02 16.69 -1.74
N VAL A 42 1.81 17.19 -1.51
CA VAL A 42 0.63 16.35 -1.23
C VAL A 42 -0.30 16.35 -2.44
N PHE A 43 -0.64 15.15 -2.90
CA PHE A 43 -1.52 14.91 -4.02
C PHE A 43 -2.67 14.02 -3.60
N TYR A 44 -3.83 14.21 -4.23
CA TYR A 44 -4.97 13.33 -4.04
C TYR A 44 -5.56 12.92 -5.38
N ARG A 45 -6.23 11.77 -5.42
CA ARG A 45 -7.14 11.41 -6.51
C ARG A 45 -8.37 10.72 -5.95
N VAL A 46 -9.45 10.77 -6.70
CA VAL A 46 -10.69 10.10 -6.35
C VAL A 46 -10.93 8.95 -7.31
N GLN A 47 -11.00 7.73 -6.78
CA GLN A 47 -11.35 6.53 -7.54
C GLN A 47 -12.59 5.88 -6.91
N GLY A 48 -13.71 5.93 -7.64
CA GLY A 48 -15.01 5.44 -7.16
C GLY A 48 -15.47 6.18 -5.90
N LYS A 49 -15.48 5.48 -4.75
CA LYS A 49 -15.89 6.02 -3.45
C LYS A 49 -14.73 6.27 -2.49
N ILE A 50 -13.49 6.19 -2.97
CA ILE A 50 -12.27 6.34 -2.19
C ILE A 50 -11.45 7.52 -2.68
N VAL A 51 -10.90 8.27 -1.73
CA VAL A 51 -9.84 9.26 -1.96
C VAL A 51 -8.52 8.59 -1.62
N GLN A 52 -7.59 8.61 -2.57
CA GLN A 52 -6.20 8.24 -2.36
C GLN A 52 -5.41 9.52 -2.17
N ARG A 53 -4.58 9.60 -1.14
CA ARG A 53 -3.70 10.71 -0.84
C ARG A 53 -2.27 10.22 -0.80
N VAL A 54 -1.38 10.89 -1.52
CA VAL A 54 0.05 10.63 -1.55
C VAL A 54 0.76 11.88 -1.06
N ARG A 55 1.61 11.73 -0.05
CA ARG A 55 2.59 12.74 0.35
C ARG A 55 3.96 12.29 -0.13
N ILE A 56 4.58 13.14 -0.93
CA ILE A 56 5.95 13.03 -1.40
C ILE A 56 6.76 14.02 -0.54
N GLU A 57 7.62 13.49 0.35
CA GLU A 57 8.52 14.34 1.13
C GLU A 57 9.63 14.95 0.24
N GLY A 58 10.23 16.06 0.68
CA GLY A 58 11.09 16.88 -0.18
C GLY A 58 12.31 16.13 -0.72
N GLY A 59 12.50 16.16 -2.04
CA GLY A 59 13.63 15.53 -2.76
C GLY A 59 13.23 14.39 -3.70
N GLU A 60 12.00 13.88 -3.59
CA GLU A 60 11.47 12.81 -4.43
C GLU A 60 10.67 13.34 -5.63
N ALA A 61 10.66 12.61 -6.75
CA ALA A 61 10.05 13.06 -8.00
C ALA A 61 8.53 12.80 -8.04
N GLU A 62 7.76 13.77 -8.55
CA GLU A 62 6.31 13.62 -8.79
C GLU A 62 5.96 12.45 -9.72
N SER A 63 6.93 11.95 -10.50
CA SER A 63 6.78 10.74 -11.32
C SER A 63 6.44 9.49 -10.50
N LEU A 64 6.68 9.48 -9.19
CA LEU A 64 6.22 8.43 -8.28
C LEU A 64 4.70 8.32 -8.20
N LEU A 65 3.94 9.38 -8.50
CA LEU A 65 2.48 9.33 -8.59
C LEU A 65 2.00 8.33 -9.65
N GLN A 66 2.77 8.18 -10.74
CA GLN A 66 2.47 7.23 -11.81
C GLN A 66 2.51 5.78 -11.33
N LEU A 67 3.25 5.48 -10.24
CA LEU A 67 3.25 4.15 -9.63
C LEU A 67 1.85 3.78 -9.19
N PHE A 68 1.07 4.75 -8.72
CA PHE A 68 -0.26 4.52 -8.17
C PHE A 68 -1.34 4.55 -9.24
N ASP A 69 -1.11 5.12 -10.43
CA ASP A 69 -2.10 5.20 -11.54
C ASP A 69 -2.82 3.89 -11.80
N ASN A 70 -2.07 2.80 -11.77
CA ASN A 70 -2.57 1.45 -12.03
C ASN A 70 -2.90 0.66 -10.77
N PHE A 71 -2.77 1.24 -9.56
CA PHE A 71 -3.20 0.60 -8.32
C PHE A 71 -4.68 0.90 -8.07
N PRO A 72 -5.57 -0.11 -8.21
CA PRO A 72 -6.93 0.05 -7.73
C PRO A 72 -6.88 0.36 -6.23
N PRO A 73 -7.84 1.13 -5.69
CA PRO A 73 -7.91 1.38 -4.27
C PRO A 73 -7.95 0.04 -3.53
N LEU A 74 -7.33 -0.04 -2.34
CA LEU A 74 -7.56 -1.17 -1.48
C LEU A 74 -9.08 -1.31 -1.21
N PRO A 75 -9.60 -2.54 -1.09
CA PRO A 75 -11.04 -2.76 -0.97
C PRO A 75 -11.64 -1.97 0.20
N SER A 76 -12.61 -1.10 -0.06
CA SER A 76 -13.24 -0.23 0.97
C SER A 76 -14.03 -0.97 2.05
N ARG A 77 -14.02 -2.31 2.06
CA ARG A 77 -14.90 -3.16 2.88
C ARG A 77 -14.26 -3.70 4.15
N VAL A 78 -13.00 -3.40 4.45
CA VAL A 78 -12.34 -3.97 5.63
C VAL A 78 -12.50 -3.13 6.92
N LEU A 79 -13.36 -2.12 6.89
CA LEU A 79 -13.62 -1.22 8.03
C LEU A 79 -14.50 -1.81 9.15
N LYS A 80 -14.98 -3.06 9.03
CA LYS A 80 -15.50 -3.81 10.20
C LYS A 80 -14.41 -4.61 10.92
N GLU A 81 -13.29 -4.90 10.25
CA GLU A 81 -12.15 -5.65 10.80
C GLU A 81 -10.89 -4.80 11.01
N GLY A 82 -11.04 -3.47 11.16
CA GLY A 82 -9.97 -2.64 11.74
C GLY A 82 -8.77 -2.32 10.86
N PHE A 83 -8.88 -2.35 9.53
CA PHE A 83 -7.79 -1.92 8.67
C PHE A 83 -7.68 -0.38 8.64
N ARG A 84 -6.54 0.16 9.06
CA ARG A 84 -6.20 1.58 8.91
C ARG A 84 -5.03 1.68 7.94
N GLU A 85 -5.28 2.31 6.80
CA GLU A 85 -4.42 2.26 5.61
C GLU A 85 -3.61 3.55 5.46
N GLU A 86 -2.79 3.84 6.46
CA GLU A 86 -1.65 4.74 6.25
C GLU A 86 -0.45 3.86 5.94
N LEU A 87 -0.06 3.81 4.67
CA LEU A 87 1.15 3.15 4.22
C LEU A 87 2.30 4.15 4.22
N HIS A 88 3.38 3.81 4.88
CA HIS A 88 4.56 4.65 4.96
C HIS A 88 5.79 3.85 4.57
N PHE A 89 6.51 4.35 3.58
CA PHE A 89 7.81 3.81 3.26
C PHE A 89 8.85 4.45 4.18
N THR A 90 9.60 3.62 4.89
CA THR A 90 10.59 4.02 5.89
C THR A 90 11.88 3.23 5.71
N ILE A 91 12.97 3.72 6.29
CA ILE A 91 14.24 3.01 6.37
C ILE A 91 14.49 2.71 7.85
N GLU A 92 14.62 1.43 8.21
CA GLU A 92 14.87 0.98 9.59
C GLU A 92 15.99 -0.06 9.55
N ASP A 93 17.04 0.13 10.34
CA ASP A 93 18.18 -0.79 10.49
C ASP A 93 18.72 -1.35 9.15
N ASP A 94 19.04 -0.47 8.19
CA ASP A 94 19.52 -0.80 6.84
C ASP A 94 18.53 -1.52 5.91
N HIS A 95 17.24 -1.58 6.27
CA HIS A 95 16.18 -2.16 5.44
C HIS A 95 15.16 -1.10 5.01
N TYR A 96 14.68 -1.20 3.77
CA TYR A 96 13.52 -0.44 3.33
C TYR A 96 12.24 -1.18 3.77
N LEU A 97 11.31 -0.46 4.40
CA LEU A 97 10.09 -1.03 4.94
C LEU A 97 8.87 -0.27 4.44
N LEU A 98 7.85 -1.00 4.00
CA LEU A 98 6.49 -0.50 3.93
C LEU A 98 5.77 -0.83 5.24
N ASN A 99 5.43 0.18 6.03
CA ASN A 99 4.77 0.01 7.33
C ASN A 99 3.46 0.82 7.43
N GLY A 100 2.83 0.78 8.60
CA GLY A 100 1.63 1.56 8.92
C GLY A 100 0.30 0.88 8.58
N MET A 101 0.34 -0.27 7.88
CA MET A 101 -0.81 -1.12 7.70
C MET A 101 -1.18 -1.80 9.03
N LEU A 102 -2.36 -1.47 9.55
CA LEU A 102 -2.91 -2.12 10.74
C LEU A 102 -3.93 -3.19 10.35
N VAL A 103 -3.90 -4.33 11.05
CA VAL A 103 -4.84 -5.44 10.88
C VAL A 103 -5.41 -5.80 12.25
N ARG A 104 -6.68 -6.18 12.35
CA ARG A 104 -7.24 -6.67 13.61
C ARG A 104 -6.69 -8.06 13.95
N ALA A 105 -6.35 -8.27 15.22
CA ALA A 105 -5.99 -9.58 15.72
C ALA A 105 -7.23 -10.50 15.76
N TYR A 106 -7.08 -11.74 15.29
CA TYR A 106 -8.10 -12.79 15.29
C TYR A 106 -7.47 -14.14 15.65
N VAL A 107 -8.25 -15.14 16.08
CA VAL A 107 -7.72 -16.46 16.45
C VAL A 107 -7.06 -17.12 15.22
N GLY A 108 -5.79 -17.51 15.33
CA GLY A 108 -5.00 -18.06 14.22
C GLY A 108 -4.17 -17.03 13.44
N TRP A 109 -4.09 -15.77 13.89
CA TRP A 109 -3.26 -14.75 13.25
C TRP A 109 -1.75 -15.09 13.24
N ASP A 110 -1.30 -15.92 14.18
CA ASP A 110 0.05 -16.45 14.27
C ASP A 110 0.41 -17.35 13.08
N LEU A 111 -0.54 -18.16 12.61
CA LEU A 111 -0.35 -18.95 11.38
C LEU A 111 -0.24 -18.06 10.15
N LEU A 112 -1.01 -16.97 10.08
CA LEU A 112 -0.85 -15.96 9.04
C LEU A 112 0.54 -15.30 9.11
N ALA A 113 1.02 -14.93 10.31
CA ALA A 113 2.35 -14.36 10.50
C ALA A 113 3.44 -15.31 10.00
N MET A 114 3.35 -16.60 10.36
CA MET A 114 4.30 -17.62 9.92
C MET A 114 4.28 -17.86 8.41
N ALA A 115 3.10 -17.79 7.77
CA ALA A 115 2.94 -17.96 6.33
C ALA A 115 3.46 -16.75 5.54
N ALA A 116 3.21 -15.54 6.05
CA ALA A 116 3.56 -14.30 5.38
C ALA A 116 5.06 -13.94 5.52
N ALA A 117 5.74 -14.47 6.54
CA ALA A 117 7.18 -14.29 6.75
C ALA A 117 8.03 -14.67 5.53
N ASP A 118 7.65 -15.73 4.81
CA ASP A 118 8.34 -16.22 3.61
C ASP A 118 8.23 -15.24 2.42
N LEU A 119 7.32 -14.26 2.50
CA LEU A 119 7.14 -13.19 1.52
C LEU A 119 7.76 -11.87 1.97
N GLY A 120 8.46 -11.85 3.11
CA GLY A 120 9.04 -10.64 3.69
C GLY A 120 8.05 -9.81 4.51
N VAL A 121 6.88 -10.37 4.86
CA VAL A 121 5.87 -9.70 5.69
C VAL A 121 6.11 -10.02 7.16
N ARG A 122 6.17 -8.98 7.99
CA ARG A 122 6.30 -9.07 9.45
C ARG A 122 5.02 -8.58 10.11
N LEU A 123 4.49 -9.39 11.04
CA LEU A 123 3.35 -9.01 11.87
C LEU A 123 3.77 -8.89 13.33
N SER A 124 3.47 -7.74 13.93
CA SER A 124 3.76 -7.43 15.32
C SER A 124 2.47 -7.09 16.07
N PHE A 125 2.24 -7.70 17.23
CA PHE A 125 1.08 -7.37 18.06
C PHE A 125 1.31 -6.05 18.81
N LEU A 126 0.43 -5.07 18.60
CA LEU A 126 0.52 -3.75 19.22
C LEU A 126 -0.33 -3.60 20.49
N GLY A 127 -1.09 -4.63 20.86
CA GLY A 127 -2.13 -4.51 21.90
C GLY A 127 -3.48 -4.07 21.33
N GLY A 128 -4.52 -4.07 22.19
CA GLY A 128 -5.85 -3.55 21.84
C GLY A 128 -6.51 -4.22 20.63
N ASN A 129 -6.23 -5.51 20.38
CA ASN A 129 -6.68 -6.28 19.22
C ASN A 129 -6.13 -5.79 17.86
N SER A 130 -4.94 -5.20 17.84
CA SER A 130 -4.31 -4.69 16.61
C SER A 130 -2.94 -5.33 16.36
N LEU A 131 -2.70 -5.65 15.10
CA LEU A 131 -1.45 -6.12 14.53
C LEU A 131 -0.90 -5.03 13.61
N GLN A 132 0.38 -4.72 13.72
CA GLN A 132 1.11 -3.94 12.74
C GLN A 132 1.68 -4.87 11.69
N CYS A 133 1.45 -4.54 10.43
CA CYS A 133 2.11 -5.16 9.31
C CYS A 133 3.22 -4.26 8.76
N ALA A 134 4.39 -4.85 8.60
CA ALA A 134 5.51 -4.27 7.87
C ALA A 134 5.93 -5.22 6.76
N ILE A 135 6.31 -4.70 5.60
CA ILE A 135 6.79 -5.49 4.47
C ILE A 135 8.19 -5.03 4.13
N LEU A 136 9.12 -5.98 4.12
CA LEU A 136 10.52 -5.74 3.82
C LEU A 136 10.72 -5.58 2.31
N MET A 137 11.53 -4.60 1.96
CA MET A 137 11.92 -4.28 0.61
C MET A 137 13.44 -4.28 0.52
N GLU A 138 13.97 -5.01 -0.47
CA GLU A 138 15.41 -5.21 -0.63
C GLU A 138 16.11 -3.97 -1.20
N GLU A 139 15.46 -3.29 -2.15
CA GLU A 139 16.02 -2.14 -2.85
C GLU A 139 14.99 -1.03 -3.02
N TRP A 140 15.44 0.22 -2.94
CA TRP A 140 14.63 1.40 -3.25
C TRP A 140 14.56 1.65 -4.75
N ASN A 141 13.74 0.85 -5.44
CA ASN A 141 13.50 1.02 -6.85
C ASN A 141 12.00 0.84 -7.18
N THR A 142 11.60 1.34 -8.35
CA THR A 142 10.21 1.31 -8.82
C THR A 142 9.59 -0.09 -8.82
N GLU A 143 10.34 -1.10 -9.24
CA GLU A 143 9.85 -2.48 -9.34
C GLU A 143 9.56 -3.06 -7.95
N GLN A 144 10.48 -2.86 -7.02
CA GLN A 144 10.34 -3.30 -5.63
C GLN A 144 9.23 -2.53 -4.90
N ILE A 145 9.07 -1.22 -5.16
CA ILE A 145 7.96 -0.43 -4.61
C ILE A 145 6.62 -0.99 -5.08
N ILE A 146 6.48 -1.25 -6.39
CA ILE A 146 5.24 -1.83 -6.96
C ILE A 146 4.97 -3.21 -6.35
N ARG A 147 5.95 -4.10 -6.35
CA ARG A 147 5.85 -5.44 -5.76
C ARG A 147 5.39 -5.35 -4.30
N THR A 148 6.01 -4.46 -3.51
CA THR A 148 5.71 -4.31 -2.08
C THR A 148 4.28 -3.80 -1.85
N LEU A 149 3.80 -2.85 -2.66
CA LEU A 149 2.42 -2.37 -2.61
C LEU A 149 1.41 -3.45 -3.01
N LEU A 150 1.73 -4.26 -4.03
CA LEU A 150 0.85 -5.35 -4.47
C LEU A 150 0.80 -6.47 -3.43
N LEU A 151 1.93 -6.76 -2.79
CA LEU A 151 1.98 -7.68 -1.66
C LEU A 151 1.17 -7.16 -0.48
N ALA A 152 1.24 -5.87 -0.15
CA ALA A 152 0.41 -5.28 0.90
C ALA A 152 -1.09 -5.44 0.63
N LYS A 153 -1.48 -5.29 -0.65
CA LYS A 153 -2.86 -5.51 -1.09
C LYS A 153 -3.28 -6.97 -0.99
N ALA A 154 -2.48 -7.88 -1.53
CA ALA A 154 -2.75 -9.32 -1.47
C ALA A 154 -2.84 -9.79 -0.01
N PHE A 155 -1.91 -9.35 0.83
CA PHE A 155 -1.91 -9.63 2.26
C PHE A 155 -3.19 -9.11 2.93
N SER A 156 -3.60 -7.87 2.67
CA SER A 156 -4.83 -7.30 3.24
C SER A 156 -6.08 -8.09 2.86
N GLN A 157 -6.16 -8.53 1.60
CA GLN A 157 -7.28 -9.34 1.11
C GLN A 157 -7.35 -10.69 1.82
N VAL A 158 -6.22 -11.40 1.88
CA VAL A 158 -6.16 -12.72 2.54
C VAL A 158 -6.39 -12.60 4.05
N ALA A 159 -5.79 -11.60 4.71
CA ALA A 159 -6.00 -11.37 6.14
C ALA A 159 -7.46 -11.06 6.48
N ALA A 160 -8.15 -10.29 5.63
CA ALA A 160 -9.58 -10.01 5.79
C ALA A 160 -10.43 -11.28 5.63
N GLN A 161 -10.11 -12.12 4.64
CA GLN A 161 -10.79 -13.40 4.41
C GLN A 161 -10.61 -14.34 5.61
N LEU A 162 -9.38 -14.54 6.06
CA LEU A 162 -9.08 -15.40 7.22
C LEU A 162 -9.74 -14.91 8.51
N ALA A 163 -9.87 -13.60 8.70
CA ALA A 163 -10.60 -13.05 9.85
C ALA A 163 -12.12 -13.32 9.79
N VAL A 164 -12.70 -13.44 8.59
CA VAL A 164 -14.10 -13.90 8.41
C VAL A 164 -14.17 -15.39 8.74
N ASP A 165 -13.32 -16.20 8.12
CA ASP A 165 -13.29 -17.64 8.25
C ASP A 165 -13.09 -18.08 9.72
N ALA A 166 -12.20 -17.40 10.45
CA ALA A 166 -11.99 -17.65 11.88
C ALA A 166 -13.24 -17.40 12.74
N ARG A 167 -14.10 -16.43 12.37
CA ARG A 167 -15.37 -16.20 13.08
C ARG A 167 -16.41 -17.25 12.76
N GLU A 168 -16.34 -17.81 11.56
CA GLU A 168 -17.21 -18.90 11.11
C GLU A 168 -16.70 -20.28 11.60
N GLY A 169 -15.54 -20.32 12.26
CA GLY A 169 -14.95 -21.54 12.78
C GLY A 169 -14.29 -22.41 11.71
N VAL A 170 -13.94 -21.82 10.56
CA VAL A 170 -13.24 -22.50 9.47
C VAL A 170 -11.74 -22.54 9.78
N PRO A 171 -11.14 -23.74 9.95
CA PRO A 171 -9.73 -23.86 10.26
C PRO A 171 -8.88 -23.74 8.99
N HIS A 172 -7.71 -23.11 9.12
CA HIS A 172 -6.71 -23.04 8.06
C HIS A 172 -5.35 -23.56 8.55
N ILE A 173 -4.55 -24.08 7.63
CA ILE A 173 -3.17 -24.51 7.90
C ILE A 173 -2.16 -23.57 7.23
N LYS A 174 -0.92 -23.52 7.74
CA LYS A 174 0.13 -22.62 7.23
C LYS A 174 0.32 -22.74 5.71
N SER A 175 0.36 -23.97 5.17
CA SER A 175 0.61 -24.20 3.74
C SER A 175 -0.50 -23.66 2.85
N GLU A 176 -1.75 -23.73 3.31
CA GLU A 176 -2.91 -23.18 2.62
C GLU A 176 -2.84 -21.65 2.58
N ILE A 177 -2.61 -21.02 3.74
CA ILE A 177 -2.47 -19.56 3.84
C ILE A 177 -1.30 -19.06 2.95
N SER A 178 -0.19 -19.80 2.95
CA SER A 178 0.96 -19.50 2.09
C SER A 178 0.58 -19.57 0.60
N GLY A 179 -0.21 -20.56 0.21
CA GLY A 179 -0.76 -20.68 -1.15
C GLY A 179 -1.68 -19.51 -1.50
N LEU A 180 -2.64 -19.18 -0.62
CA LEU A 180 -3.56 -18.05 -0.81
C LEU A 180 -2.82 -16.73 -0.99
N LEU A 181 -1.79 -16.45 -0.17
CA LEU A 181 -0.99 -15.23 -0.27
C LEU A 181 -0.21 -15.17 -1.59
N ARG A 182 0.44 -16.27 -2.00
CA ARG A 182 1.20 -16.32 -3.26
C ARG A 182 0.28 -16.13 -4.46
N THR A 183 -0.82 -16.86 -4.53
CA THR A 183 -1.79 -16.75 -5.62
C THR A 183 -2.40 -15.35 -5.67
N ALA A 184 -2.81 -14.78 -4.52
CA ALA A 184 -3.33 -13.42 -4.48
C ALA A 184 -2.30 -12.40 -4.98
N HIS A 185 -1.04 -12.53 -4.56
CA HIS A 185 0.03 -11.64 -5.01
C HIS A 185 0.32 -11.77 -6.51
N GLU A 186 0.42 -13.00 -7.03
CA GLU A 186 0.59 -13.27 -8.46
C GLU A 186 -0.56 -12.68 -9.29
N MET A 187 -1.81 -12.87 -8.86
CA MET A 187 -2.97 -12.28 -9.53
C MET A 187 -2.95 -10.74 -9.53
N GLN A 188 -2.46 -10.11 -8.45
CA GLN A 188 -2.28 -8.65 -8.42
C GLN A 188 -1.18 -8.21 -9.38
N MET A 189 -0.07 -8.95 -9.46
CA MET A 189 1.03 -8.69 -10.38
C MET A 189 0.57 -8.82 -11.85
N GLU A 190 -0.20 -9.85 -12.20
CA GLU A 190 -0.75 -10.05 -13.56
C GLU A 190 -1.74 -8.94 -13.97
N HIS A 191 -2.51 -8.40 -13.02
CA HIS A 191 -3.42 -7.28 -13.29
C HIS A 191 -2.69 -5.96 -13.56
N ILE A 192 -1.46 -5.81 -13.08
CA ILE A 192 -0.63 -4.64 -13.38
C ILE A 192 0.24 -4.98 -14.59
N ASP A 193 -0.13 -4.41 -15.73
CA ASP A 193 0.64 -4.50 -16.97
C ASP A 193 1.98 -3.74 -16.81
N LEU A 194 2.98 -4.41 -16.24
CA LEU A 194 4.33 -3.87 -16.00
C LEU A 194 5.00 -3.40 -17.31
N GLU A 195 4.65 -4.02 -18.44
CA GLU A 195 5.10 -3.63 -19.78
C GLU A 195 4.61 -2.23 -20.16
N LYS A 196 3.38 -1.84 -19.80
CA LYS A 196 2.86 -0.47 -20.00
C LYS A 196 3.58 0.58 -19.14
N LEU A 197 4.00 0.20 -17.94
CA LEU A 197 4.81 1.07 -17.07
C LEU A 197 6.23 1.27 -17.64
N ARG A 198 6.80 0.23 -18.28
CA ARG A 198 8.10 0.33 -18.98
C ARG A 198 8.04 1.16 -20.28
N THR A 199 6.97 1.02 -21.07
CA THR A 199 6.80 1.81 -22.31
C THR A 199 6.52 3.29 -22.07
N LYS A 200 5.75 3.65 -21.03
CA LYS A 200 5.60 5.07 -20.62
C LYS A 200 6.93 5.72 -20.25
N ARG A 201 7.84 4.97 -19.60
CA ARG A 201 9.20 5.46 -19.27
C ARG A 201 10.03 5.77 -20.53
N GLN A 202 9.98 4.93 -21.55
CA GLN A 202 10.68 5.20 -22.82
C GLN A 202 10.10 6.42 -23.54
N ALA A 203 8.77 6.56 -23.59
CA ALA A 203 8.12 7.71 -24.19
C ALA A 203 8.48 9.03 -23.49
N GLN A 204 8.64 9.05 -22.17
CA GLN A 204 9.08 10.25 -21.43
C GLN A 204 10.58 10.53 -21.56
N SER A 205 11.43 9.50 -21.67
CA SER A 205 12.87 9.70 -21.93
C SER A 205 13.17 10.24 -23.34
N GLN A 206 12.28 10.03 -24.31
CA GLN A 206 12.39 10.62 -25.64
C GLN A 206 11.80 12.04 -25.75
N GLY A 207 11.07 12.51 -24.72
CA GLY A 207 10.49 13.85 -24.65
C GLY A 207 11.41 14.94 -24.10
N LYS A 208 12.69 14.65 -23.81
CA LYS A 208 13.69 15.63 -23.34
C LYS A 208 15.00 15.54 -24.12
N LEU A 209 14.90 15.60 -25.45
CA LEU A 209 16.09 15.76 -26.31
C LEU A 209 16.02 16.95 -27.26
N PHE A 210 14.95 17.74 -27.21
CA PHE A 210 14.89 19.08 -27.77
C PHE A 210 13.97 19.92 -26.88
N ASP A 211 14.57 20.55 -25.86
CA ASP A 211 14.26 21.89 -25.32
C ASP A 211 15.34 22.27 -24.30
#